data_AF-A0A098MD24-F1
#
_entry.id   AF-A0A098MD24-F1
#
_cell.length_a   1.000
_cell.length_b   1.000
_cell.length_c   1.000
_cell.angle_alpha   90.00
_cell.angle_beta   90.00
_cell.angle_gamma   90.00
#
_symmetry.space_group_name_H-M   'P 1'
#
loop_
_entity.id
_entity.type
_entity.pdbx_description
1 polymer ?
#
loop_
_entity_poly.entity_id
_entity_poly.type
_entity_poly.pdbx_seq_one_letter_code
_entity_poly.pdbx_strand_id
1 'polypeptide(L)'
;MVIRLRNVTLILGILMALISLMLFGANFAFFIILTYSILISVGYRFIKTNVDIIPLLTITISFLLYNIIYIILKKADVIDLYSVDWRLEVQLMLPSLLGFLIKGFVRQYQKNY
;
A
#
# COMPACT_ATOMS: atom_id res chain seq x y z
N MET A 1 -1.87 -3.31 -19.91
CA MET A 1 -2.41 -3.95 -18.68
C MET A 1 -1.85 -3.31 -17.41
N VAL A 2 -0.53 -3.27 -17.21
CA VAL A 2 0.13 -2.72 -16.00
C VAL A 2 -0.27 -1.27 -15.68
N ILE A 3 -0.34 -0.39 -16.68
CA ILE A 3 -0.72 1.02 -16.48
C ILE A 3 -2.16 1.16 -15.95
N ARG A 4 -3.09 0.34 -16.46
CA ARG A 4 -4.49 0.33 -15.98
C ARG A 4 -4.54 -0.14 -14.53
N LEU A 5 -3.82 -1.21 -14.19
CA LEU A 5 -3.70 -1.74 -12.82
C LEU A 5 -3.10 -0.73 -11.84
N ARG A 6 -2.01 -0.03 -12.24
CA ARG A 6 -1.41 1.05 -11.45
C ARG A 6 -2.43 2.16 -11.15
N ASN A 7 -3.17 2.59 -12.16
CA ASN A 7 -4.12 3.68 -11.97
C ASN A 7 -5.29 3.25 -11.07
N VAL A 8 -5.82 2.04 -11.23
CA VAL A 8 -6.90 1.50 -10.37
C VAL A 8 -6.44 1.41 -8.92
N THR A 9 -5.27 0.83 -8.66
CA THR A 9 -4.73 0.69 -7.30
C THR A 9 -4.43 2.03 -6.64
N LEU A 10 -3.88 2.99 -7.40
CA LEU A 10 -3.65 4.34 -6.92
C LEU A 10 -4.98 5.05 -6.58
N ILE A 11 -5.99 4.95 -7.44
CA ILE A 11 -7.32 5.55 -7.20
C ILE A 11 -7.93 4.95 -5.94
N LEU A 12 -7.88 3.63 -5.77
CA LEU A 12 -8.40 2.96 -4.57
C LEU A 12 -7.66 3.40 -3.31
N GLY A 13 -6.32 3.51 -3.35
CA GLY A 13 -5.53 4.01 -2.23
C GLY A 13 -5.85 5.45 -1.84
N ILE A 14 -6.00 6.34 -2.83
CA ILE A 14 -6.38 7.74 -2.63
C ILE A 14 -7.80 7.84 -2.05
N LEU A 15 -8.76 7.09 -2.60
CA LEU A 15 -10.13 7.05 -2.08
C LEU A 15 -10.13 6.59 -0.62
N MET A 16 -9.35 5.56 -0.28
CA MET A 16 -9.24 5.07 1.09
C MET A 16 -8.64 6.12 2.04
N ALA A 17 -7.60 6.82 1.60
CA ALA A 17 -6.99 7.91 2.37
C ALA A 17 -8.01 9.03 2.62
N LEU A 18 -8.77 9.44 1.60
CA LEU A 18 -9.81 10.45 1.72
C LEU A 18 -10.94 10.02 2.66
N ILE A 19 -11.40 8.78 2.58
CA ILE A 19 -12.41 8.22 3.49
C ILE A 19 -11.89 8.25 4.93
N SER A 20 -10.66 7.81 5.16
CA SER A 20 -10.03 7.85 6.49
C SER A 20 -9.94 9.28 7.02
N LEU A 21 -9.53 10.23 6.17
CA LEU A 21 -9.45 11.65 6.52
C LEU A 21 -10.82 12.24 6.89
N MET A 22 -11.86 11.94 6.11
CA MET A 22 -13.21 12.45 6.34
C MET A 22 -13.85 11.88 7.61
N LEU A 23 -13.62 10.59 7.89
CA LEU A 23 -14.25 9.90 9.03
C LEU A 23 -13.51 10.14 10.35
N PHE A 24 -12.18 10.27 10.31
CA PHE A 24 -11.34 10.22 11.52
C PHE A 24 -10.30 11.34 11.60
N GLY A 25 -10.30 12.29 10.65
CA GLY A 25 -9.34 13.38 10.59
C GLY A 25 -7.92 12.96 10.17
N ALA A 26 -6.99 13.90 10.23
CA ALA A 26 -5.58 13.67 9.91
C ALA A 26 -4.88 12.92 11.04
N ASN A 27 -5.05 11.60 11.08
CA ASN A 27 -4.48 10.72 12.09
C ASN A 27 -3.36 9.83 11.52
N PHE A 28 -2.74 9.04 12.39
CA PHE A 28 -1.63 8.15 12.02
C PHE A 28 -2.00 7.15 10.91
N ALA A 29 -3.22 6.60 10.92
CA ALA A 29 -3.71 5.70 9.89
C ALA A 29 -3.78 6.38 8.52
N PHE A 30 -4.27 7.63 8.46
CA PHE A 30 -4.28 8.41 7.22
C PHE A 30 -2.88 8.55 6.60
N PHE A 31 -1.88 8.90 7.42
CA PHE A 31 -0.51 9.04 6.94
C PHE A 31 0.03 7.72 6.37
N ILE A 32 -0.22 6.59 7.05
CA ILE A 32 0.21 5.28 6.57
C ILE A 32 -0.44 4.92 5.23
N ILE A 33 -1.77 5.11 5.10
CA ILE A 33 -2.49 4.86 3.86
C ILE A 33 -1.91 5.67 2.71
N LEU A 34 -1.61 6.95 2.96
CA LEU A 34 -1.03 7.84 1.96
C LEU A 34 0.37 7.37 1.54
N THR A 35 1.26 7.11 2.50
CA THR A 35 2.65 6.69 2.23
C THR A 35 2.70 5.37 1.46
N TYR A 36 1.90 4.37 1.84
CA TYR A 36 1.86 3.08 1.15
C TYR A 36 1.31 3.20 -0.27
N SER A 37 0.28 4.01 -0.47
CA SER A 37 -0.28 4.26 -1.81
C SER A 37 0.78 4.86 -2.75
N ILE A 38 1.61 5.77 -2.25
CA ILE A 38 2.73 6.34 -3.01
C ILE A 38 3.80 5.27 -3.28
N LEU A 39 4.22 4.51 -2.28
CA LEU A 39 5.25 3.47 -2.44
C LEU A 39 4.83 2.37 -3.42
N ILE A 40 3.57 1.93 -3.37
CA ILE A 40 3.00 0.96 -4.32
C ILE A 40 3.05 1.54 -5.73
N SER A 41 2.65 2.80 -5.91
CA SER A 41 2.72 3.51 -7.21
C SER A 41 4.14 3.57 -7.77
N VAL A 42 5.12 3.84 -6.90
CA VAL A 42 6.54 3.80 -7.26
C VAL A 42 6.95 2.36 -7.62
N GLY A 43 6.49 1.36 -6.89
CA GLY A 43 6.69 -0.07 -7.18
C GLY A 43 6.27 -0.45 -8.60
N TYR A 44 5.13 0.08 -9.06
CA TYR A 44 4.66 -0.15 -10.43
C TYR A 44 5.62 0.32 -11.53
N ARG A 45 6.54 1.25 -11.24
CA ARG A 45 7.56 1.70 -12.20
C ARG A 45 8.63 0.63 -12.48
N PHE A 46 8.82 -0.31 -11.55
CA PHE A 46 9.85 -1.34 -11.64
C PHE A 46 9.35 -2.68 -12.20
N ILE A 47 8.04 -2.80 -12.45
CA ILE A 47 7.46 -3.99 -13.06
C ILE A 47 7.88 -4.06 -14.53
N LYS A 48 8.61 -5.14 -14.87
CA LYS A 48 9.04 -5.42 -16.26
C LYS A 48 8.35 -6.65 -16.85
N THR A 49 7.86 -7.56 -16.01
CA THR A 49 7.16 -8.78 -16.42
C THR A 49 5.82 -8.90 -15.70
N ASN A 50 4.87 -9.64 -16.29
CA ASN A 50 3.58 -9.90 -15.64
C ASN A 50 3.73 -10.68 -14.32
N VAL A 51 4.81 -11.46 -14.16
CA VAL A 51 5.10 -12.22 -12.94
C VAL A 51 5.48 -11.30 -11.79
N ASP A 52 6.21 -10.22 -12.06
CA ASP A 52 6.59 -9.22 -11.05
C ASP A 52 5.38 -8.41 -10.53
N ILE A 53 4.22 -8.48 -11.21
CA ILE A 53 2.97 -7.81 -10.78
C ILE A 53 2.36 -8.49 -9.56
N ILE A 54 2.43 -9.82 -9.51
CA ILE A 54 1.77 -10.65 -8.48
C ILE A 54 2.11 -10.17 -7.06
N PRO A 55 3.39 -10.07 -6.64
CA PRO A 55 3.73 -9.65 -5.29
C PRO A 55 3.24 -8.23 -4.97
N LEU A 56 3.31 -7.30 -5.93
CA LEU A 56 2.84 -5.94 -5.72
C LEU A 56 1.31 -5.88 -5.57
N LEU A 57 0.58 -6.68 -6.34
CA LEU A 57 -0.87 -6.83 -6.19
C LEU A 57 -1.24 -7.45 -4.84
N THR A 58 -0.54 -8.50 -4.41
CA THR A 58 -0.76 -9.14 -3.11
C THR A 58 -0.59 -8.13 -1.98
N ILE A 59 0.50 -7.35 -1.99
CA ILE A 59 0.73 -6.28 -1.01
C ILE A 59 -0.39 -5.24 -1.07
N THR A 60 -0.77 -4.80 -2.27
CA THR A 60 -1.81 -3.78 -2.43
C THR A 60 -3.17 -4.24 -1.91
N ILE A 61 -3.57 -5.47 -2.23
CA ILE A 61 -4.87 -6.03 -1.86
C ILE A 61 -4.95 -6.25 -0.35
N SER A 62 -3.93 -6.86 0.26
CA SER A 62 -3.90 -7.07 1.72
C SER A 62 -3.97 -5.74 2.47
N PHE A 63 -3.22 -4.73 1.99
CA PHE A 63 -3.21 -3.40 2.61
C PHE A 63 -4.57 -2.71 2.50
N LEU A 64 -5.23 -2.79 1.34
CA LEU A 64 -6.58 -2.24 1.17
C LEU A 64 -7.58 -2.96 2.08
N LEU A 65 -7.54 -4.29 2.16
CA LEU A 65 -8.42 -5.07 3.04
C LEU A 65 -8.22 -4.69 4.52
N TYR A 66 -6.98 -4.60 4.97
CA TYR A 66 -6.66 -4.15 6.33
C TYR A 66 -7.27 -2.77 6.63
N ASN A 67 -7.16 -1.83 5.69
CA ASN A 67 -7.72 -0.49 5.86
C ASN A 67 -9.26 -0.46 5.84
N ILE A 68 -9.91 -1.31 5.03
CA ILE A 68 -11.37 -1.48 5.07
C ILE A 68 -11.79 -1.97 6.46
N ILE A 69 -11.14 -3.01 6.96
CA ILE A 69 -11.45 -3.60 8.27
C ILE A 69 -11.22 -2.56 9.38
N TYR A 70 -10.12 -1.81 9.33
CA TYR A 70 -9.86 -0.71 10.24
C TYR A 70 -10.98 0.34 10.25
N ILE A 71 -11.43 0.79 9.08
CA ILE A 71 -12.51 1.78 8.99
C ILE A 71 -13.79 1.22 9.62
N ILE A 72 -14.15 -0.03 9.33
CA ILE A 72 -15.35 -0.68 9.89
C ILE A 72 -15.26 -0.77 11.41
N LEU A 73 -14.16 -1.33 11.94
CA LEU A 73 -14.00 -1.56 13.38
C LEU A 73 -13.91 -0.26 14.16
N LYS A 74 -13.21 0.74 13.63
CA LYS A 74 -13.10 2.05 14.27
C LYS A 74 -14.41 2.83 14.21
N LYS A 75 -15.20 2.70 13.13
CA LYS A 75 -16.51 3.36 13.03
C LYS A 75 -17.56 2.73 13.96
N ALA A 76 -17.42 1.44 14.26
CA ALA A 76 -18.25 0.73 15.23
C ALA A 76 -17.77 0.91 16.69
N ASP A 77 -16.75 1.75 16.93
CA ASP A 77 -16.09 1.95 18.23
C ASP A 77 -15.67 0.65 18.92
N VAL A 78 -15.36 -0.40 18.14
CA VAL A 78 -14.95 -1.71 18.66
C VAL A 78 -13.49 -1.67 19.08
N ILE A 79 -12.59 -1.37 18.14
CA ILE A 79 -11.14 -1.36 18.32
C ILE A 79 -10.50 -0.39 17.32
N ASP A 80 -9.45 0.32 17.76
CA ASP A 80 -8.55 1.05 16.87
C ASP A 80 -7.36 0.16 16.48
N LEU A 81 -7.47 -0.54 15.34
CA LEU A 81 -6.44 -1.47 14.84
C LEU A 81 -5.06 -0.83 14.72
N TYR A 82 -4.97 0.46 14.37
CA TYR A 82 -3.70 1.15 14.28
C TYR A 82 -3.06 1.44 15.64
N SER A 83 -3.86 1.46 16.71
CA SER A 83 -3.35 1.57 18.09
C SER A 83 -2.95 0.21 18.69
N VAL A 84 -3.65 -0.87 18.28
CA VAL A 84 -3.50 -2.20 18.90
C VAL A 84 -2.45 -3.05 18.18
N ASP A 85 -2.53 -3.16 16.85
CA ASP A 85 -1.72 -4.13 16.10
C ASP A 85 -1.33 -3.65 14.70
N TRP A 86 -0.81 -2.41 14.62
CA TRP A 86 -0.23 -1.89 13.39
C TRP A 86 1.04 -2.66 12.95
N ARG A 87 1.62 -3.47 13.85
CA ARG A 87 2.92 -4.13 13.64
C ARG A 87 2.84 -5.22 12.57
N LEU A 88 1.82 -6.08 12.62
CA LEU A 88 1.72 -7.23 11.72
C LEU A 88 1.54 -6.81 10.24
N GLU A 89 0.61 -5.91 9.94
CA GLU A 89 0.37 -5.50 8.56
C GLU A 89 1.34 -4.39 8.11
N VAL A 90 1.60 -3.37 8.92
CA VAL A 90 2.48 -2.26 8.49
C VAL A 90 3.96 -2.66 8.59
N GLN A 91 4.45 -3.18 9.71
CA GLN A 91 5.88 -3.51 9.84
C GLN A 91 6.33 -4.72 9.02
N LEU A 92 5.46 -5.64 8.62
CA LEU A 92 5.87 -6.76 7.73
C LEU A 92 5.68 -6.43 6.24
N MET A 93 4.70 -5.60 5.89
CA MET A 93 4.55 -5.16 4.50
C MET A 93 5.59 -4.13 4.08
N LEU A 94 6.02 -3.23 4.98
CA LEU A 94 6.99 -2.20 4.64
C LEU A 94 8.31 -2.80 4.12
N PRO A 95 8.93 -3.78 4.82
CA PRO A 95 10.17 -4.42 4.36
C PRO A 95 9.97 -5.19 3.06
N SER A 96 8.81 -5.83 2.88
CA SER A 96 8.48 -6.54 1.64
C SER A 96 8.39 -5.58 0.45
N LEU A 97 7.74 -4.43 0.63
CA LEU A 97 7.62 -3.39 -0.38
C LEU A 97 8.97 -2.72 -0.66
N LEU A 98 9.76 -2.42 0.38
CA LEU A 98 11.11 -1.88 0.24
C LEU A 98 12.05 -2.88 -0.47
N GLY A 99 12.00 -4.16 -0.12
CA GLY A 99 12.77 -5.21 -0.79
C GLY A 99 12.40 -5.33 -2.27
N PHE A 100 11.11 -5.23 -2.60
CA PHE A 100 10.66 -5.17 -3.99
C PHE A 100 11.23 -3.94 -4.72
N LEU A 101 11.18 -2.76 -4.09
CA LEU A 101 11.72 -1.52 -4.65
C LEU A 101 13.24 -1.61 -4.88
N ILE A 102 14.00 -2.06 -3.87
CA ILE A 102 15.46 -2.22 -3.96
C ILE A 102 15.83 -3.19 -5.10
N LYS A 103 15.15 -4.35 -5.17
CA LYS A 103 15.33 -5.30 -6.28
C LYS A 103 15.06 -4.66 -7.64
N GLY A 104 14.02 -3.83 -7.72
CA GLY A 104 13.67 -3.05 -8.91
C GLY A 104 14.79 -2.08 -9.31
N PHE A 105 15.29 -1.30 -8.36
CA PHE A 105 16.38 -0.34 -8.55
C PHE A 105 17.67 -1.01 -9.01
N VAL A 106 18.12 -2.08 -8.34
CA VAL A 106 19.35 -2.81 -8.70
C VAL A 106 19.27 -3.36 -10.13
N ARG A 107 18.15 -3.98 -10.51
CA ARG A 107 17.92 -4.49 -11.88
C ARG A 107 17.87 -3.38 -12.94
N GLN A 108 17.52 -2.16 -12.58
CA GLN A 108 17.54 -1.03 -13.50
C GLN A 108 18.96 -0.49 -13.67
N TYR A 109 19.72 -0.39 -12.58
CA TYR A 109 21.11 0.03 -12.59
C TYR A 109 21.99 -0.92 -13.43
N GLN A 110 21.87 -2.23 -13.22
CA GLN A 110 22.59 -3.26 -14.00
C GLN A 110 22.27 -3.27 -15.50
N LYS A 111 21.21 -2.59 -15.95
CA LYS A 111 20.84 -2.53 -17.36
C LYS A 111 21.40 -1.30 -18.06
N ASN A 112 21.89 -0.33 -17.29
CA ASN A 112 22.43 0.94 -17.77
C ASN A 112 23.97 0.96 -17.80
N TYR A 113 24.60 -0.12 -17.33
CA TYR A 113 26.04 -0.39 -17.37
C TYR A 113 26.26 -1.77 -17.98
#